data_AF-A0A2E7UP26-F1
#
_entry.id   AF-A0A2E7UP26-F1
#
_cell.length_a   1.000
_cell.length_b   1.000
_cell.length_c   1.000
_cell.angle_alpha   90.00
_cell.angle_beta   90.00
_cell.angle_gamma   90.00
#
_symmetry.space_group_name_H-M   'P 1'
#
loop_
_entity.id
_entity.type
_entity.pdbx_description
1 polymer ?
#
loop_
_entity_poly.entity_id
_entity_poly.type
_entity_poly.pdbx_seq_one_letter_code
_entity_poly.pdbx_strand_id
1 'polypeptide(L)'
;MHRFLMPIAIITISACSGSEKEAEPPSNIGPSESTPDSGLEDVDGVQGHCLYVNPFSSGDECKEYVGTGWTADTAAEDCTAPLPGADAGTFVPSAACSRDAILGECLIAAGEPLANTLVFPGDDPDSCGGVVIGCDFAQGEFVPAEVCEGTAGGGGVDSSTAFQPFELVCVDPIDGEPPGDGPDGQVCTWVAISGNTEAGRHYSDYASCDPVLTQRPYYAVDVGWETADDDPRLTDPAFQEELSWVTSEVEAAACMCCHSSELAPSGPSMWYVEAGPIWTDSLTDPGAAMMAGWIDSTAFGRFEPADNNGFDRATTGLATTDVARMLAFWESDLARRGLIREDFADSVPFGGPLYDQLTYEPSACTDGEGVDADGVVTWSGGAARYVYVLGPESDNPGVPPNLDLPADTLWRLDVEWTAPAISSGLRYGEAPDGAAQAFPEAGAPSPLVPGEVYYLYVLADIYQPVTRCLFTAE
;
A
#
# COMPACT_ATOMS: atom_id res chain seq x y z
N MET A 1 20.04 62.82 -9.14
CA MET A 1 19.87 61.74 -8.14
C MET A 1 21.18 61.55 -7.35
N HIS A 2 21.13 60.90 -6.19
CA HIS A 2 22.11 61.07 -5.10
C HIS A 2 23.47 60.34 -5.27
N ARG A 3 24.43 60.78 -4.44
CA ARG A 3 25.75 60.21 -4.17
C ARG A 3 25.68 59.40 -2.83
N PHE A 4 26.63 58.56 -2.39
CA PHE A 4 27.99 58.22 -2.85
C PHE A 4 28.48 56.89 -2.20
N LEU A 5 29.76 56.54 -2.44
CA LEU A 5 30.69 55.72 -1.62
C LEU A 5 31.06 54.27 -2.05
N MET A 6 32.33 53.98 -1.74
CA MET A 6 33.23 52.83 -1.90
C MET A 6 33.78 52.50 -0.47
N PRO A 7 34.71 51.55 -0.22
CA PRO A 7 34.96 50.19 -0.74
C PRO A 7 35.38 49.17 0.39
N ILE A 8 35.95 47.99 0.04
CA ILE A 8 36.76 47.05 0.91
C ILE A 8 35.89 46.19 1.88
N ALA A 9 36.12 44.87 2.14
CA ALA A 9 37.35 44.06 2.16
C ALA A 9 37.23 42.61 1.61
N ILE A 10 38.39 41.95 1.48
CA ILE A 10 38.58 40.53 1.12
C ILE A 10 38.90 39.71 2.39
N ILE A 11 38.33 38.51 2.54
CA ILE A 11 39.02 37.35 3.15
C ILE A 11 38.75 36.10 2.31
N THR A 12 39.84 35.49 1.83
CA THR A 12 39.89 34.16 1.21
C THR A 12 40.43 33.15 2.20
N ILE A 13 39.81 31.96 2.31
CA ILE A 13 40.50 30.71 2.69
C ILE A 13 39.96 29.54 1.82
N SER A 14 40.82 29.06 0.93
CA SER A 14 40.81 27.72 0.31
C SER A 14 41.25 26.65 1.32
N ALA A 15 41.06 25.34 1.19
CA ALA A 15 40.29 24.48 0.27
C ALA A 15 40.40 23.02 0.82
N CYS A 16 39.68 22.08 0.22
CA CYS A 16 40.24 20.75 -0.05
C CYS A 16 39.81 20.31 -1.45
N SER A 17 40.72 19.66 -2.18
CA SER A 17 40.70 19.53 -3.64
C SER A 17 40.51 18.09 -4.11
N GLY A 18 39.76 17.88 -5.19
CA GLY A 18 39.42 16.55 -5.72
C GLY A 18 39.34 16.41 -7.24
N SER A 19 40.02 17.25 -8.01
CA SER A 19 40.54 16.96 -9.37
C SER A 19 39.59 16.23 -10.36
N GLU A 20 38.73 16.97 -11.04
CA GLU A 20 38.11 16.52 -12.29
C GLU A 20 39.17 16.16 -13.34
N LYS A 21 38.86 15.19 -14.21
CA LYS A 21 39.66 14.88 -15.39
C LYS A 21 38.74 14.51 -16.54
N GLU A 22 38.49 15.49 -17.41
CA GLU A 22 37.82 15.26 -18.69
C GLU A 22 38.59 14.23 -19.53
N ALA A 23 37.87 13.35 -20.21
CA ALA A 23 38.40 12.43 -21.19
C ALA A 23 37.58 12.55 -22.49
N GLU A 24 38.29 12.75 -23.61
CA GLU A 24 37.69 12.90 -24.95
C GLU A 24 37.02 11.60 -25.43
N PRO A 25 35.99 11.67 -26.30
CA PRO A 25 35.34 10.48 -26.85
C PRO A 25 36.23 9.81 -27.92
N PRO A 26 36.57 8.51 -27.78
CA PRO A 26 37.30 7.79 -28.81
C PRO A 26 36.39 7.41 -29.98
N SER A 27 36.80 7.80 -31.19
CA SER A 27 36.14 7.39 -32.44
C SER A 27 36.62 6.01 -32.92
N ASN A 28 35.71 5.20 -33.46
CA ASN A 28 35.95 4.02 -34.30
C ASN A 28 36.67 2.79 -33.68
N ILE A 29 35.89 1.75 -33.40
CA ILE A 29 36.33 0.34 -33.55
C ILE A 29 35.30 -0.36 -34.46
N GLY A 30 35.79 -1.22 -35.37
CA GLY A 30 34.96 -1.96 -36.33
C GLY A 30 34.23 -3.15 -35.70
N PRO A 31 33.51 -3.97 -36.51
CA PRO A 31 32.71 -5.08 -36.00
C PRO A 31 33.60 -6.15 -35.35
N SER A 32 33.36 -6.41 -34.06
CA SER A 32 33.96 -7.51 -33.31
C SER A 32 32.98 -8.67 -33.21
N GLU A 33 33.52 -9.88 -33.18
CA GLU A 33 32.77 -11.13 -33.31
C GLU A 33 32.01 -11.54 -32.04
N SER A 34 30.84 -12.15 -32.24
CA SER A 34 30.08 -13.06 -31.36
C SER A 34 30.34 -13.03 -29.84
N THR A 35 29.32 -12.60 -29.09
CA THR A 35 29.11 -12.92 -27.67
C THR A 35 29.15 -14.44 -27.44
N PRO A 36 29.69 -14.95 -26.31
CA PRO A 36 29.58 -16.35 -25.96
C PRO A 36 28.13 -16.70 -25.63
N ASP A 37 27.69 -17.84 -26.14
CA ASP A 37 26.44 -18.51 -25.81
C ASP A 37 26.44 -18.90 -24.31
N SER A 38 25.75 -18.13 -23.48
CA SER A 38 25.51 -18.47 -22.07
C SER A 38 24.42 -19.54 -22.04
N GLY A 39 24.84 -20.80 -21.88
CA GLY A 39 23.97 -21.97 -22.00
C GLY A 39 22.87 -22.04 -20.94
N LEU A 40 21.79 -21.29 -21.17
CA LEU A 40 20.47 -21.54 -20.63
C LEU A 40 19.92 -22.74 -21.42
N GLU A 41 19.68 -23.85 -20.74
CA GLU A 41 19.12 -25.05 -21.37
C GLU A 41 17.66 -24.79 -21.78
N ASP A 42 17.23 -25.29 -22.95
CA ASP A 42 15.81 -25.32 -23.34
C ASP A 42 15.03 -26.08 -22.26
N VAL A 43 14.27 -25.38 -21.41
CA VAL A 43 13.46 -25.99 -20.37
C VAL A 43 12.08 -26.35 -20.94
N ASP A 44 11.86 -27.65 -21.15
CA ASP A 44 10.59 -28.21 -21.65
C ASP A 44 9.40 -27.67 -20.81
N GLY A 45 8.59 -26.80 -21.43
CA GLY A 45 7.39 -26.19 -20.83
C GLY A 45 7.41 -24.67 -20.74
N VAL A 46 8.58 -24.03 -20.74
CA VAL A 46 8.70 -22.55 -20.60
C VAL A 46 8.61 -21.88 -21.99
N GLN A 47 7.66 -20.95 -22.17
CA GLN A 47 7.54 -20.18 -23.42
C GLN A 47 8.61 -19.08 -23.54
N GLY A 48 9.11 -18.62 -22.40
CA GLY A 48 10.15 -17.61 -22.22
C GLY A 48 10.07 -17.01 -20.82
N HIS A 49 10.87 -15.99 -20.56
CA HIS A 49 10.79 -15.19 -19.35
C HIS A 49 10.80 -13.69 -19.64
N CYS A 50 10.33 -12.90 -18.69
CA CYS A 50 10.37 -11.45 -18.67
C CYS A 50 11.32 -10.98 -17.58
N LEU A 51 12.31 -10.16 -17.93
CA LEU A 51 13.13 -9.42 -16.97
C LEU A 51 12.58 -8.01 -16.80
N TYR A 52 12.28 -7.59 -15.57
CA TYR A 52 11.78 -6.25 -15.26
C TYR A 52 12.26 -5.82 -13.86
N VAL A 53 12.25 -4.51 -13.58
CA VAL A 53 12.43 -4.00 -12.22
C VAL A 53 11.07 -3.92 -11.55
N ASN A 54 10.90 -4.59 -10.42
CA ASN A 54 9.65 -4.56 -9.68
C ASN A 54 9.51 -3.21 -8.93
N PRO A 55 8.39 -2.48 -9.06
CA PRO A 55 8.24 -1.13 -8.51
C PRO A 55 8.02 -1.12 -6.98
N PHE A 56 7.63 -2.25 -6.39
CA PHE A 56 7.44 -2.40 -4.94
C PHE A 56 8.78 -2.67 -4.23
N SER A 57 9.63 -3.53 -4.79
CA SER A 57 10.94 -3.89 -4.20
C SER A 57 12.11 -3.04 -4.72
N SER A 58 11.93 -2.34 -5.84
CA SER A 58 13.00 -1.71 -6.65
C SER A 58 14.10 -2.70 -7.10
N GLY A 59 13.84 -4.01 -7.03
CA GLY A 59 14.77 -5.07 -7.42
C GLY A 59 14.49 -5.64 -8.80
N ASP A 60 15.51 -6.25 -9.40
CA ASP A 60 15.34 -7.05 -10.62
C ASP A 60 14.50 -8.29 -10.31
N GLU A 61 13.43 -8.53 -11.07
CA GLU A 61 12.60 -9.73 -11.01
C GLU A 61 12.52 -10.43 -12.37
N CYS A 62 12.24 -11.73 -12.31
CA CYS A 62 12.14 -12.57 -13.50
C CYS A 62 10.84 -13.38 -13.48
N LYS A 63 9.94 -13.14 -14.45
CA LYS A 63 8.65 -13.84 -14.60
C LYS A 63 8.75 -14.88 -15.72
N GLU A 64 8.57 -16.15 -15.41
CA GLU A 64 8.50 -17.25 -16.37
C GLU A 64 7.08 -17.54 -16.82
N TYR A 65 6.91 -17.74 -18.13
CA TYR A 65 5.65 -18.11 -18.74
C TYR A 65 5.56 -19.63 -18.91
N VAL A 66 5.04 -20.30 -17.88
CA VAL A 66 5.04 -21.77 -17.74
C VAL A 66 3.71 -22.44 -18.15
N GLY A 67 2.62 -21.68 -18.19
CA GLY A 67 1.30 -22.15 -18.60
C GLY A 67 1.19 -22.51 -20.09
N THR A 68 0.48 -23.61 -20.40
CA THR A 68 0.32 -24.13 -21.78
C THR A 68 -0.54 -23.30 -22.72
N GLY A 69 -1.23 -22.28 -22.20
CA GLY A 69 -1.99 -21.27 -22.95
C GLY A 69 -1.16 -20.06 -23.36
N TRP A 70 0.06 -19.89 -22.80
CA TRP A 70 0.99 -18.89 -23.27
C TRP A 70 1.53 -19.24 -24.66
N THR A 71 1.82 -18.21 -25.44
CA THR A 71 2.59 -18.28 -26.68
C THR A 71 3.73 -17.27 -26.57
N ALA A 72 4.80 -17.43 -27.35
CA ALA A 72 5.89 -16.45 -27.35
C ALA A 72 5.40 -15.03 -27.67
N ASP A 73 4.40 -14.87 -28.55
CA ASP A 73 3.83 -13.56 -28.88
C ASP A 73 3.03 -12.96 -27.71
N THR A 74 2.15 -13.75 -27.05
CA THR A 74 1.35 -13.26 -25.92
C THR A 74 2.17 -13.06 -24.64
N ALA A 75 3.20 -13.89 -24.42
CA ALA A 75 4.16 -13.71 -23.34
C ALA A 75 5.05 -12.48 -23.55
N ALA A 76 5.43 -12.16 -24.79
CA ALA A 76 6.11 -10.92 -25.11
C ALA A 76 5.22 -9.70 -24.88
N GLU A 77 3.95 -9.76 -25.31
CA GLU A 77 2.96 -8.69 -25.09
C GLU A 77 2.78 -8.42 -23.59
N ASP A 78 2.51 -9.47 -22.78
CA ASP A 78 2.38 -9.40 -21.32
C ASP A 78 3.67 -8.94 -20.60
N CYS A 79 4.84 -9.25 -21.14
CA CYS A 79 6.11 -8.76 -20.60
C CYS A 79 6.31 -7.26 -20.85
N THR A 80 5.87 -6.78 -22.01
CA THR A 80 5.94 -5.35 -22.37
C THR A 80 4.78 -4.52 -21.83
N ALA A 81 3.75 -5.15 -21.28
CA ALA A 81 2.68 -4.47 -20.54
C ALA A 81 3.27 -3.98 -19.21
N PRO A 82 3.40 -2.66 -18.99
CA PRO A 82 3.99 -2.16 -17.77
C PRO A 82 3.07 -2.45 -16.58
N LEU A 83 3.63 -3.02 -15.51
CA LEU A 83 3.01 -2.90 -14.19
C LEU A 83 2.94 -1.40 -13.83
N PRO A 84 1.91 -0.94 -13.08
CA PRO A 84 1.86 0.45 -12.65
C PRO A 84 3.15 0.86 -11.91
N GLY A 85 3.89 1.82 -12.48
CA GLY A 85 5.18 2.29 -11.96
C GLY A 85 6.42 1.53 -12.43
N ALA A 86 6.28 0.52 -13.28
CA ALA A 86 7.41 -0.22 -13.86
C ALA A 86 7.68 0.16 -15.33
N ASP A 87 8.95 0.16 -15.71
CA ASP A 87 9.33 0.13 -17.13
C ASP A 87 8.86 -1.16 -17.81
N ALA A 88 8.67 -1.11 -19.14
CA ALA A 88 8.34 -2.30 -19.92
C ALA A 88 9.45 -3.36 -19.83
N GLY A 89 9.08 -4.60 -19.52
CA GLY A 89 10.01 -5.69 -19.34
C GLY A 89 10.69 -6.15 -20.64
N THR A 90 11.83 -6.82 -20.49
CA THR A 90 12.56 -7.45 -21.60
C THR A 90 12.22 -8.94 -21.69
N PHE A 91 11.50 -9.32 -22.74
CA PHE A 91 11.14 -10.71 -22.99
C PHE A 91 12.29 -11.50 -23.66
N VAL A 92 12.59 -12.67 -23.11
CA VAL A 92 13.55 -13.63 -23.65
C VAL A 92 12.80 -14.94 -23.99
N PRO A 93 12.60 -15.26 -25.28
CA PRO A 93 11.84 -16.44 -25.69
C PRO A 93 12.60 -17.73 -25.37
N SER A 94 11.85 -18.79 -25.04
CA SER A 94 12.36 -20.16 -24.83
C SER A 94 13.47 -20.32 -23.78
N ALA A 95 13.60 -19.35 -22.87
CA ALA A 95 14.56 -19.40 -21.77
C ALA A 95 13.83 -19.34 -20.42
N ALA A 96 14.29 -20.13 -19.46
CA ALA A 96 13.94 -20.00 -18.05
C ALA A 96 14.70 -18.85 -17.37
N CYS A 97 14.19 -18.40 -16.23
CA CYS A 97 14.89 -17.51 -15.30
C CYS A 97 16.10 -18.23 -14.68
N SER A 98 17.18 -17.48 -14.41
CA SER A 98 18.29 -18.01 -13.62
C SER A 98 17.84 -18.32 -12.19
N ARG A 99 18.40 -19.39 -11.64
CA ARG A 99 18.22 -19.86 -10.26
C ARG A 99 19.55 -19.95 -9.51
N ASP A 100 20.58 -19.25 -10.00
CA ASP A 100 21.95 -19.34 -9.46
C ASP A 100 22.06 -18.78 -8.03
N ALA A 101 21.25 -17.76 -7.70
CA ALA A 101 21.05 -17.24 -6.36
C ALA A 101 19.65 -16.58 -6.31
N ILE A 102 18.72 -17.20 -5.57
CA ILE A 102 17.33 -16.74 -5.44
C ILE A 102 16.88 -16.80 -3.98
N LEU A 103 15.97 -15.91 -3.61
CA LEU A 103 15.26 -15.91 -2.33
C LEU A 103 14.14 -16.96 -2.32
N GLY A 104 13.47 -17.12 -3.46
CA GLY A 104 12.42 -18.12 -3.67
C GLY A 104 11.71 -17.94 -5.01
N GLU A 105 10.60 -18.66 -5.16
CA GLU A 105 9.71 -18.61 -6.32
C GLU A 105 8.29 -18.30 -5.88
N CYS A 106 7.50 -17.63 -6.72
CA CYS A 106 6.07 -17.45 -6.55
C CYS A 106 5.31 -18.16 -7.67
N LEU A 107 4.52 -19.18 -7.35
CA LEU A 107 3.76 -19.96 -8.32
C LEU A 107 2.36 -19.36 -8.49
N ILE A 108 2.15 -18.59 -9.56
CA ILE A 108 0.88 -17.90 -9.83
C ILE A 108 0.00 -18.77 -10.72
N ALA A 109 -1.23 -19.04 -10.28
CA ALA A 109 -2.21 -19.89 -10.96
C ALA A 109 -1.64 -21.26 -11.38
N ALA A 110 -0.88 -21.91 -10.49
CA ALA A 110 -0.15 -23.14 -10.79
C ALA A 110 -1.04 -24.24 -11.40
N GLY A 111 -0.67 -24.70 -12.60
CA GLY A 111 -1.41 -25.73 -13.35
C GLY A 111 -2.50 -25.20 -14.30
N GLU A 112 -2.83 -23.91 -14.26
CA GLU A 112 -3.76 -23.27 -15.20
C GLU A 112 -3.09 -22.94 -16.55
N PRO A 113 -3.87 -22.70 -17.63
CA PRO A 113 -3.32 -22.38 -18.94
C PRO A 113 -2.42 -21.14 -18.97
N LEU A 114 -2.66 -20.14 -18.11
CA LEU A 114 -1.85 -18.91 -18.04
C LEU A 114 -0.99 -18.84 -16.77
N ALA A 115 -0.62 -20.00 -16.22
CA ALA A 115 0.29 -20.07 -15.07
C ALA A 115 1.62 -19.35 -15.33
N ASN A 116 2.12 -18.66 -14.30
CA ASN A 116 3.39 -17.95 -14.30
C ASN A 116 4.20 -18.32 -13.06
N THR A 117 5.52 -18.26 -13.14
CA THR A 117 6.41 -18.33 -11.96
C THR A 117 7.19 -17.04 -11.85
N LEU A 118 7.06 -16.30 -10.74
CA LEU A 118 8.03 -15.26 -10.42
C LEU A 118 9.23 -15.91 -9.75
N VAL A 119 10.44 -15.56 -10.17
CA VAL A 119 11.69 -15.98 -9.55
C VAL A 119 12.33 -14.71 -8.97
N PHE A 120 12.56 -14.70 -7.67
CA PHE A 120 13.12 -13.54 -6.96
C PHE A 120 14.63 -13.72 -6.77
N PRO A 121 15.49 -13.02 -7.54
CA PRO A 121 16.94 -13.11 -7.41
C PRO A 121 17.42 -12.51 -6.08
N GLY A 122 18.43 -13.12 -5.47
CA GLY A 122 19.05 -12.59 -4.25
C GLY A 122 19.63 -13.65 -3.33
N ASP A 123 20.49 -13.22 -2.42
CA ASP A 123 21.15 -14.03 -1.39
C ASP A 123 21.10 -13.39 0.02
N ASP A 124 20.30 -12.33 0.19
CA ASP A 124 20.10 -11.62 1.45
C ASP A 124 18.86 -12.14 2.22
N PRO A 125 19.03 -12.82 3.37
CA PRO A 125 17.91 -13.35 4.15
C PRO A 125 16.99 -12.26 4.72
N ASP A 126 17.47 -11.02 4.89
CA ASP A 126 16.64 -9.91 5.38
C ASP A 126 15.59 -9.49 4.32
N SER A 127 15.79 -9.85 3.05
CA SER A 127 14.85 -9.62 1.95
C SER A 127 13.74 -10.67 1.85
N CYS A 128 13.83 -11.79 2.57
CA CYS A 128 12.86 -12.90 2.47
C CYS A 128 11.41 -12.50 2.81
N GLY A 129 11.20 -11.59 3.76
CA GLY A 129 9.85 -11.13 4.12
C GLY A 129 9.16 -10.38 2.98
N GLY A 130 9.90 -9.53 2.27
CA GLY A 130 9.38 -8.73 1.16
C GLY A 130 8.91 -9.58 -0.02
N VAL A 131 9.63 -10.65 -0.36
CA VAL A 131 9.26 -11.54 -1.49
C VAL A 131 8.09 -12.47 -1.17
N VAL A 132 7.93 -12.88 0.10
CA VAL A 132 6.72 -13.59 0.56
C VAL A 132 5.50 -12.68 0.39
N ILE A 133 5.56 -11.45 0.93
CA ILE A 133 4.50 -10.45 0.81
C ILE A 133 4.20 -10.17 -0.67
N GLY A 134 5.22 -9.95 -1.50
CA GLY A 134 5.06 -9.74 -2.94
C GLY A 134 4.37 -10.90 -3.66
N CYS A 135 4.63 -12.14 -3.24
CA CYS A 135 3.95 -13.31 -3.78
C CYS A 135 2.48 -13.39 -3.37
N ASP A 136 2.15 -13.07 -2.11
CA ASP A 136 0.77 -12.99 -1.63
C ASP A 136 -0.03 -11.91 -2.39
N PHE A 137 0.57 -10.73 -2.63
CA PHE A 137 -0.01 -9.69 -3.48
C PHE A 137 -0.24 -10.14 -4.93
N ALA A 138 0.62 -11.02 -5.45
CA ALA A 138 0.47 -11.64 -6.77
C ALA A 138 -0.48 -12.85 -6.80
N GLN A 139 -1.12 -13.17 -5.66
CA GLN A 139 -2.02 -14.32 -5.47
C GLN A 139 -1.38 -15.67 -5.84
N GLY A 140 -0.08 -15.82 -5.58
CA GLY A 140 0.66 -17.07 -5.84
C GLY A 140 1.00 -17.86 -4.57
N GLU A 141 1.57 -19.06 -4.77
CA GLU A 141 2.13 -19.89 -3.70
C GLU A 141 3.65 -19.65 -3.62
N PHE A 142 4.13 -19.15 -2.47
CA PHE A 142 5.56 -18.92 -2.27
C PHE A 142 6.32 -20.21 -1.92
N VAL A 143 7.34 -20.52 -2.72
CA VAL A 143 8.27 -21.64 -2.50
C VAL A 143 9.64 -21.06 -2.10
N PRO A 144 10.09 -21.22 -0.84
CA PRO A 144 11.38 -20.69 -0.40
C PRO A 144 12.55 -21.42 -1.05
N ALA A 145 13.63 -20.69 -1.33
CA ALA A 145 14.95 -21.28 -1.55
C ALA A 145 15.71 -21.43 -0.23
N GLU A 146 16.90 -22.06 -0.24
CA GLU A 146 17.71 -22.37 0.96
C GLU A 146 17.94 -21.15 1.87
N VAL A 147 18.10 -19.94 1.30
CA VAL A 147 18.29 -18.69 2.05
C VAL A 147 17.04 -18.23 2.82
N CYS A 148 15.84 -18.62 2.37
CA CYS A 148 14.56 -18.31 3.01
C CYS A 148 13.88 -19.56 3.64
N GLU A 149 14.57 -20.70 3.71
CA GLU A 149 14.07 -21.88 4.43
C GLU A 149 13.84 -21.55 5.91
N GLY A 150 12.64 -21.85 6.42
CA GLY A 150 12.22 -21.47 7.77
C GLY A 150 11.65 -20.05 7.90
N THR A 151 11.77 -19.21 6.87
CA THR A 151 11.05 -17.93 6.76
C THR A 151 9.66 -18.11 6.11
N ALA A 152 9.45 -19.24 5.42
CA ALA A 152 8.13 -19.69 4.94
C ALA A 152 7.23 -20.09 6.13
N GLY A 153 6.58 -19.08 6.69
CA GLY A 153 5.83 -19.15 7.94
C GLY A 153 5.82 -17.79 8.65
N GLY A 154 5.49 -16.73 7.90
CA GLY A 154 5.34 -15.37 8.39
C GLY A 154 6.64 -14.76 8.91
N GLY A 155 7.41 -14.18 8.00
CA GLY A 155 8.29 -13.06 8.35
C GLY A 155 7.41 -11.93 8.89
N GLY A 156 7.25 -11.87 10.21
CA GLY A 156 6.42 -10.86 10.86
C GLY A 156 6.92 -9.45 10.52
N VAL A 157 5.99 -8.50 10.35
CA VAL A 157 6.33 -7.13 9.99
C VAL A 157 7.30 -6.54 11.01
N ASP A 158 8.46 -6.08 10.52
CA ASP A 158 9.45 -5.42 11.34
C ASP A 158 8.79 -4.25 12.08
N SER A 159 9.12 -4.13 13.37
CA SER A 159 8.81 -2.96 14.19
C SER A 159 9.09 -1.60 13.54
N SER A 160 10.01 -1.52 12.57
CA SER A 160 10.28 -0.29 11.81
C SER A 160 9.24 0.05 10.73
N THR A 161 8.49 -0.93 10.25
CA THR A 161 7.45 -0.79 9.20
C THR A 161 6.04 -1.13 9.68
N ALA A 162 5.90 -1.56 10.94
CA ALA A 162 4.63 -1.90 11.57
C ALA A 162 3.64 -0.73 11.63
N PHE A 163 2.36 -1.00 11.42
CA PHE A 163 1.26 -0.04 11.53
C PHE A 163 1.33 0.72 12.85
N GLN A 164 1.53 2.04 12.77
CA GLN A 164 1.43 2.93 13.92
C GLN A 164 -0.03 3.31 14.18
N PRO A 165 -0.58 3.06 15.39
CA PRO A 165 -1.94 3.44 15.77
C PRO A 165 -2.24 4.92 15.56
N PHE A 166 -3.52 5.23 15.32
CA PHE A 166 -3.98 6.60 15.09
C PHE A 166 -3.91 7.44 16.36
N GLU A 167 -3.31 8.64 16.26
CA GLU A 167 -3.24 9.62 17.35
C GLU A 167 -4.00 10.89 16.96
N LEU A 168 -4.85 11.43 17.84
CA LEU A 168 -5.45 12.75 17.67
C LEU A 168 -4.50 13.80 18.24
N VAL A 169 -3.81 14.53 17.36
CA VAL A 169 -2.87 15.59 17.75
C VAL A 169 -3.61 16.93 17.71
N CYS A 170 -3.58 17.67 18.82
CA CYS A 170 -4.11 19.03 18.91
C CYS A 170 -2.96 20.01 19.17
N VAL A 171 -2.80 21.02 18.30
CA VAL A 171 -1.77 22.05 18.40
C VAL A 171 -2.35 23.45 18.19
N ASP A 172 -1.63 24.46 18.67
CA ASP A 172 -2.01 25.86 18.44
C ASP A 172 -1.96 26.17 16.92
N PRO A 173 -2.91 26.97 16.39
CA PRO A 173 -2.93 27.35 14.98
C PRO A 173 -1.66 28.15 14.60
N ILE A 174 -1.23 28.03 13.35
CA ILE A 174 -0.08 28.76 12.81
C ILE A 174 -0.28 30.29 12.94
N ASP A 175 0.81 31.00 13.21
CA ASP A 175 0.84 32.46 13.44
C ASP A 175 0.15 33.24 12.29
N GLY A 176 -1.08 33.69 12.54
CA GLY A 176 -1.89 34.48 11.60
C GLY A 176 -3.18 33.81 11.14
N GLU A 177 -3.33 32.51 11.39
CA GLU A 177 -4.55 31.76 11.12
C GLU A 177 -5.64 32.00 12.20
N PRO A 178 -6.93 31.72 11.90
CA PRO A 178 -7.96 31.72 12.93
C PRO A 178 -7.75 30.58 13.95
N PRO A 179 -8.27 30.73 15.18
CA PRO A 179 -8.43 29.60 16.12
C PRO A 179 -9.14 28.42 15.45
N GLY A 180 -8.69 27.21 15.78
CA GLY A 180 -9.37 25.99 15.39
C GLY A 180 -10.61 25.70 16.25
N ASP A 181 -11.32 24.63 15.89
CA ASP A 181 -12.53 24.16 16.57
C ASP A 181 -12.24 23.27 17.80
N GLY A 182 -10.96 22.94 18.03
CA GLY A 182 -10.49 22.13 19.15
C GLY A 182 -10.41 22.86 20.51
N PRO A 183 -9.96 22.16 21.56
CA PRO A 183 -9.79 22.73 22.90
C PRO A 183 -8.93 23.99 22.89
N ASP A 184 -9.33 25.00 23.66
CA ASP A 184 -8.64 26.30 23.76
C ASP A 184 -8.36 27.04 22.43
N GLY A 185 -9.02 26.62 21.33
CA GLY A 185 -8.82 27.18 19.98
C GLY A 185 -7.70 26.52 19.17
N GLN A 186 -7.29 25.31 19.58
CA GLN A 186 -6.34 24.48 18.86
C GLN A 186 -6.96 23.83 17.62
N VAL A 187 -6.11 23.49 16.65
CA VAL A 187 -6.47 22.64 15.50
C VAL A 187 -6.18 21.21 15.90
N CYS A 188 -7.18 20.34 15.83
CA CYS A 188 -7.04 18.91 16.12
C CYS A 188 -7.08 18.11 14.81
N THR A 189 -6.10 17.23 14.60
CA THR A 189 -5.96 16.44 13.36
C THR A 189 -5.53 15.03 13.72
N TRP A 190 -6.19 14.04 13.13
CA TRP A 190 -5.80 12.64 13.28
C TRP A 190 -4.55 12.34 12.47
N VAL A 191 -3.52 11.82 13.12
CA VAL A 191 -2.34 11.20 12.49
C VAL A 191 -2.74 9.82 11.98
N ALA A 192 -3.54 9.82 10.92
CA ALA A 192 -4.22 8.65 10.38
C ALA A 192 -4.36 8.78 8.86
N ILE A 193 -4.19 7.69 8.10
CA ILE A 193 -4.35 7.65 6.63
C ILE A 193 -5.76 8.06 6.14
N SER A 194 -6.76 8.00 7.02
CA SER A 194 -8.13 8.44 6.80
C SER A 194 -8.47 9.76 7.52
N GLY A 195 -7.46 10.43 8.11
CA GLY A 195 -7.60 11.66 8.88
C GLY A 195 -7.53 12.93 8.03
N ASN A 196 -8.28 13.94 8.47
CA ASN A 196 -8.33 15.27 7.88
C ASN A 196 -8.08 16.34 8.95
N THR A 197 -7.42 17.44 8.56
CA THR A 197 -7.42 18.69 9.33
C THR A 197 -8.66 19.53 9.03
N GLU A 198 -8.75 20.73 9.59
CA GLU A 198 -9.87 21.65 9.32
C GLU A 198 -9.86 22.16 7.87
N ALA A 199 -11.04 22.34 7.28
CA ALA A 199 -11.16 22.75 5.88
C ALA A 199 -10.50 24.12 5.61
N GLY A 200 -9.66 24.16 4.58
CA GLY A 200 -8.85 25.34 4.24
C GLY A 200 -7.51 25.44 4.96
N ARG A 201 -7.08 24.39 5.69
CA ARG A 201 -5.71 24.20 6.19
C ARG A 201 -5.04 23.01 5.49
N HIS A 202 -3.72 22.93 5.54
CA HIS A 202 -2.96 21.79 5.00
C HIS A 202 -2.73 20.74 6.09
N TYR A 203 -2.87 19.46 5.75
CA TYR A 203 -2.70 18.35 6.71
C TYR A 203 -1.29 18.34 7.36
N SER A 204 -0.25 18.53 6.55
CA SER A 204 1.16 18.49 6.95
C SER A 204 1.59 19.62 7.91
N ASP A 205 0.78 20.67 8.05
CA ASP A 205 1.00 21.72 9.05
C ASP A 205 0.58 21.28 10.47
N TYR A 206 -0.31 20.28 10.57
CA TYR A 206 -1.01 19.89 11.79
C TYR A 206 -0.85 18.42 12.20
N ALA A 207 -0.37 17.56 11.29
CA ALA A 207 -0.09 16.15 11.54
C ALA A 207 1.14 15.66 10.74
N SER A 208 1.86 14.66 11.27
CA SER A 208 3.04 14.09 10.59
C SER A 208 2.63 13.01 9.57
N CYS A 209 3.36 12.96 8.46
CA CYS A 209 3.26 11.87 7.49
C CYS A 209 4.05 10.61 7.91
N ASP A 210 5.01 10.70 8.83
CA ASP A 210 5.86 9.54 9.17
C ASP A 210 5.04 8.33 9.68
N PRO A 211 4.05 8.49 10.58
CA PRO A 211 3.22 7.36 11.02
C PRO A 211 2.21 6.96 9.94
N VAL A 212 1.67 7.92 9.17
CA VAL A 212 0.71 7.67 8.08
C VAL A 212 1.30 6.72 7.03
N LEU A 213 2.58 6.88 6.70
CA LEU A 213 3.31 6.02 5.76
C LEU A 213 3.53 4.58 6.26
N THR A 214 3.34 4.30 7.56
CA THR A 214 3.31 2.92 8.09
C THR A 214 1.92 2.30 8.07
N GLN A 215 0.87 3.12 7.96
CA GLN A 215 -0.52 2.65 8.10
C GLN A 215 -1.05 1.99 6.82
N ARG A 216 -0.35 2.15 5.69
CA ARG A 216 -0.54 1.39 4.45
C ARG A 216 0.78 1.22 3.70
N PRO A 217 0.92 0.14 2.92
CA PRO A 217 1.95 0.07 1.89
C PRO A 217 1.89 1.28 0.96
N TYR A 218 3.03 1.93 0.79
CA TYR A 218 3.24 3.04 -0.14
C TYR A 218 4.48 2.75 -0.97
N TYR A 219 4.38 3.02 -2.27
CA TYR A 219 5.46 2.98 -3.24
C TYR A 219 5.19 4.05 -4.29
N ALA A 220 6.26 4.63 -4.83
CA ALA A 220 6.14 5.65 -5.86
C ALA A 220 5.69 5.02 -7.17
N VAL A 221 4.76 5.66 -7.86
CA VAL A 221 4.32 5.30 -9.20
C VAL A 221 4.19 6.59 -9.98
N ASP A 222 5.15 6.81 -10.88
CA ASP A 222 5.08 7.92 -11.81
C ASP A 222 3.93 7.71 -12.81
N VAL A 223 3.28 8.81 -13.16
CA VAL A 223 2.18 8.85 -14.11
C VAL A 223 2.54 9.85 -15.19
N GLY A 224 3.11 9.33 -16.28
CA GLY A 224 3.54 10.08 -17.46
C GLY A 224 2.38 10.61 -18.32
N TRP A 225 1.34 11.17 -17.71
CA TRP A 225 0.25 11.86 -18.42
C TRP A 225 0.31 13.37 -18.19
N GLU A 226 0.19 14.12 -19.28
CA GLU A 226 0.28 15.58 -19.28
C GLU A 226 -1.02 16.18 -19.86
N THR A 227 -1.57 17.19 -19.19
CA THR A 227 -2.64 18.03 -19.74
C THR A 227 -2.15 18.75 -21.00
N ALA A 228 -2.91 18.68 -22.09
CA ALA A 228 -2.55 19.36 -23.34
C ALA A 228 -2.54 20.89 -23.19
N ASP A 229 -1.54 21.55 -23.79
CA ASP A 229 -1.37 23.02 -23.81
C ASP A 229 -2.61 23.80 -24.30
N ASP A 230 -3.45 23.18 -25.13
CA ASP A 230 -4.68 23.75 -25.69
C ASP A 230 -5.98 23.24 -25.04
N ASP A 231 -5.89 22.54 -23.89
CA ASP A 231 -7.07 22.10 -23.15
C ASP A 231 -7.91 23.31 -22.69
N PRO A 232 -9.21 23.38 -23.05
CA PRO A 232 -10.05 24.54 -22.74
C PRO A 232 -10.20 24.79 -21.23
N ARG A 233 -10.07 23.76 -20.38
CA ARG A 233 -10.16 23.85 -18.92
C ARG A 233 -9.09 24.75 -18.30
N LEU A 234 -7.94 24.91 -18.97
CA LEU A 234 -6.88 25.84 -18.56
C LEU A 234 -7.32 27.31 -18.59
N THR A 235 -8.41 27.61 -19.31
CA THR A 235 -8.96 28.96 -19.47
C THR A 235 -10.39 29.13 -18.96
N ASP A 236 -11.01 28.05 -18.44
CA ASP A 236 -12.35 28.09 -17.87
C ASP A 236 -12.28 28.47 -16.37
N PRO A 237 -12.71 29.69 -15.99
CA PRO A 237 -12.65 30.12 -14.60
C PRO A 237 -13.55 29.31 -13.66
N ALA A 238 -14.64 28.71 -14.15
CA ALA A 238 -15.52 27.90 -13.32
C ALA A 238 -14.89 26.52 -13.02
N PHE A 239 -14.20 25.93 -14.00
CA PHE A 239 -13.43 24.71 -13.77
C PHE A 239 -12.25 24.96 -12.81
N GLN A 240 -11.50 26.06 -12.99
CA GLN A 240 -10.38 26.42 -12.11
C GLN A 240 -10.86 26.77 -10.68
N GLU A 241 -11.98 27.50 -10.59
CA GLU A 241 -12.99 27.49 -9.50
C GLU A 241 -13.02 26.21 -8.67
N GLU A 242 -13.56 25.18 -9.32
CA GLU A 242 -13.93 23.92 -8.72
C GLU A 242 -12.71 23.04 -8.44
N LEU A 243 -11.74 22.98 -9.36
CA LEU A 243 -10.48 22.28 -9.18
C LEU A 243 -9.73 22.81 -7.96
N SER A 244 -9.65 24.14 -7.79
CA SER A 244 -9.00 24.74 -6.62
C SER A 244 -9.68 24.36 -5.31
N TRP A 245 -11.00 24.20 -5.29
CA TRP A 245 -11.70 23.69 -4.11
C TRP A 245 -11.39 22.20 -3.89
N VAL A 246 -11.49 21.36 -4.91
CA VAL A 246 -11.16 19.92 -4.80
C VAL A 246 -9.73 19.70 -4.32
N THR A 247 -8.76 20.47 -4.83
CA THR A 247 -7.38 20.47 -4.33
C THR A 247 -7.33 20.80 -2.85
N SER A 248 -8.01 21.85 -2.38
CA SER A 248 -8.00 22.22 -0.96
C SER A 248 -8.62 21.18 -0.02
N GLU A 249 -9.57 20.36 -0.51
CA GLU A 249 -10.13 19.24 0.24
C GLU A 249 -9.13 18.08 0.36
N VAL A 250 -8.32 17.85 -0.68
CA VAL A 250 -7.21 16.87 -0.68
C VAL A 250 -6.05 17.36 0.19
N GLU A 251 -5.68 18.64 0.09
CA GLU A 251 -4.61 19.25 0.88
C GLU A 251 -4.87 19.17 2.39
N ALA A 252 -6.14 19.19 2.80
CA ALA A 252 -6.56 18.99 4.18
C ALA A 252 -6.51 17.51 4.64
N ALA A 253 -6.21 16.56 3.75
CA ALA A 253 -6.25 15.11 4.02
C ALA A 253 -4.86 14.47 4.12
N ALA A 254 -4.75 13.40 4.90
CA ALA A 254 -3.55 12.55 4.98
C ALA A 254 -3.14 11.92 3.64
N CYS A 255 -4.03 11.93 2.64
CA CYS A 255 -3.72 11.54 1.26
C CYS A 255 -2.46 12.24 0.71
N MET A 256 -2.22 13.50 1.11
CA MET A 256 -1.03 14.27 0.74
C MET A 256 0.29 13.58 1.06
N CYS A 257 0.35 12.72 2.08
CA CYS A 257 1.56 11.98 2.45
C CYS A 257 2.04 11.00 1.35
N CYS A 258 1.13 10.53 0.48
CA CYS A 258 1.44 9.65 -0.65
C CYS A 258 1.22 10.32 -2.01
N HIS A 259 0.40 11.39 -2.05
CA HIS A 259 -0.08 12.06 -3.26
C HIS A 259 0.40 13.52 -3.36
N SER A 260 1.62 13.77 -2.88
CA SER A 260 2.35 15.03 -3.09
C SER A 260 3.81 14.72 -3.43
N SER A 261 4.32 15.40 -4.44
CA SER A 261 5.72 15.41 -4.85
C SER A 261 6.64 16.15 -3.85
N GLU A 262 6.08 16.93 -2.93
CA GLU A 262 6.83 17.61 -1.86
C GLU A 262 6.91 16.79 -0.55
N LEU A 263 5.90 15.94 -0.27
CA LEU A 263 5.77 15.21 1.00
C LEU A 263 6.08 13.71 0.89
N ALA A 264 5.81 13.07 -0.25
CA ALA A 264 6.01 11.63 -0.42
C ALA A 264 7.51 11.29 -0.59
N PRO A 265 8.15 10.58 0.36
CA PRO A 265 9.61 10.54 0.47
C PRO A 265 10.33 9.80 -0.67
N SER A 266 9.63 8.89 -1.36
CA SER A 266 10.13 8.16 -2.53
C SER A 266 9.58 8.69 -3.86
N GLY A 267 8.77 9.76 -3.83
CA GLY A 267 7.99 10.26 -4.97
C GLY A 267 6.49 9.90 -4.88
N PRO A 268 5.62 10.59 -5.63
CA PRO A 268 4.18 10.39 -5.51
C PRO A 268 3.72 9.00 -5.97
N SER A 269 2.59 8.53 -5.45
CA SER A 269 1.99 7.25 -5.82
C SER A 269 0.74 7.46 -6.69
N MET A 270 0.78 7.07 -7.97
CA MET A 270 -0.34 7.00 -8.94
C MET A 270 -1.00 8.33 -9.35
N TRP A 271 -1.06 9.32 -8.48
CA TRP A 271 -1.58 10.66 -8.75
C TRP A 271 -1.07 11.60 -7.65
N TYR A 272 -0.97 12.90 -7.94
CA TYR A 272 -0.49 13.89 -6.98
C TYR A 272 -0.94 15.30 -7.33
N VAL A 273 -1.17 16.15 -6.33
CA VAL A 273 -1.80 17.48 -6.56
C VAL A 273 -0.92 18.47 -7.32
N GLU A 274 0.40 18.26 -7.39
CA GLU A 274 1.32 19.08 -8.21
C GLU A 274 1.50 18.54 -9.65
N ALA A 275 0.70 17.55 -10.09
CA ALA A 275 0.78 16.94 -11.41
C ALA A 275 0.28 17.88 -12.53
N GLY A 276 1.10 18.87 -12.88
CA GLY A 276 0.79 19.83 -13.93
C GLY A 276 -0.36 20.77 -13.58
N PRO A 277 -0.98 21.43 -14.58
CA PRO A 277 -1.99 22.46 -14.35
C PRO A 277 -3.39 21.92 -14.02
N ILE A 278 -3.64 20.62 -14.22
CA ILE A 278 -4.91 19.95 -13.89
C ILE A 278 -4.59 18.57 -13.32
N TRP A 279 -4.19 18.48 -12.05
CA TRP A 279 -3.68 17.23 -11.48
C TRP A 279 -4.62 16.03 -11.58
N THR A 280 -5.94 16.27 -11.64
CA THR A 280 -6.96 15.22 -11.76
C THR A 280 -6.84 14.44 -13.06
N ASP A 281 -6.17 15.01 -14.05
CA ASP A 281 -5.80 14.32 -15.28
C ASP A 281 -4.92 13.09 -14.98
N SER A 282 -3.96 13.18 -14.05
CA SER A 282 -3.03 12.09 -13.72
C SER A 282 -3.67 10.80 -13.19
N LEU A 283 -4.95 10.87 -12.76
CA LEU A 283 -5.73 9.69 -12.36
C LEU A 283 -6.09 8.80 -13.54
N THR A 284 -5.90 7.49 -13.36
CA THR A 284 -6.50 6.47 -14.23
C THR A 284 -8.03 6.53 -14.18
N ASP A 285 -8.69 6.02 -15.22
CA ASP A 285 -10.16 6.04 -15.30
C ASP A 285 -10.84 5.28 -14.14
N PRO A 286 -10.37 4.10 -13.69
CA PRO A 286 -10.86 3.48 -12.45
C PRO A 286 -10.57 4.32 -11.20
N GLY A 287 -9.44 5.04 -11.15
CA GLY A 287 -9.13 5.96 -10.06
C GLY A 287 -10.14 7.11 -9.97
N ALA A 288 -10.45 7.77 -11.09
CA ALA A 288 -11.49 8.79 -11.17
C ALA A 288 -12.89 8.23 -10.83
N ALA A 289 -13.20 7.00 -11.26
CA ALA A 289 -14.45 6.31 -10.93
C ALA A 289 -14.57 5.96 -9.43
N MET A 290 -13.46 5.62 -8.77
CA MET A 290 -13.41 5.51 -7.30
C MET A 290 -13.67 6.86 -6.63
N MET A 291 -13.07 7.95 -7.13
CA MET A 291 -13.33 9.29 -6.58
C MET A 291 -14.81 9.69 -6.70
N ALA A 292 -15.46 9.32 -7.82
CA ALA A 292 -16.89 9.50 -8.06
C ALA A 292 -17.83 8.51 -7.30
N GLY A 293 -17.29 7.60 -6.48
CA GLY A 293 -18.10 6.59 -5.78
C GLY A 293 -18.83 5.62 -6.72
N TRP A 294 -18.31 5.41 -7.93
CA TRP A 294 -18.82 4.44 -8.90
C TRP A 294 -18.20 3.05 -8.68
N ILE A 295 -16.98 3.00 -8.15
CA ILE A 295 -16.31 1.78 -7.66
C ILE A 295 -16.20 1.89 -6.15
N ASP A 296 -16.53 0.83 -5.42
CA ASP A 296 -16.41 0.82 -3.96
C ASP A 296 -14.94 0.97 -3.51
N SER A 297 -14.75 1.64 -2.39
CA SER A 297 -13.46 1.76 -1.70
C SER A 297 -13.65 1.74 -0.18
N THR A 298 -14.64 0.97 0.28
CA THR A 298 -14.96 0.81 1.71
C THR A 298 -13.82 0.13 2.45
N ALA A 299 -13.05 -0.75 1.79
CA ALA A 299 -11.87 -1.42 2.37
C ALA A 299 -10.78 -0.48 2.90
N PHE A 300 -10.79 0.79 2.51
CA PHE A 300 -9.90 1.82 3.06
C PHE A 300 -10.38 2.44 4.38
N GLY A 301 -11.53 2.05 4.93
CA GLY A 301 -12.07 2.61 6.16
C GLY A 301 -12.35 4.12 6.08
N ARG A 302 -12.80 4.69 7.21
CA ARG A 302 -13.04 6.12 7.44
C ARG A 302 -13.32 6.43 8.91
N PHE A 303 -13.03 7.65 9.34
CA PHE A 303 -13.72 8.23 10.50
C PHE A 303 -15.16 8.64 10.13
N GLU A 304 -16.01 8.81 11.13
CA GLU A 304 -17.29 9.51 10.95
C GLU A 304 -17.04 11.03 10.86
N PRO A 305 -17.82 11.79 10.08
CA PRO A 305 -17.50 13.21 9.79
C PRO A 305 -17.43 14.10 11.03
N ALA A 306 -18.17 13.76 12.09
CA ALA A 306 -18.16 14.48 13.36
C ALA A 306 -16.82 14.38 14.12
N ASP A 307 -16.07 13.29 13.88
CA ASP A 307 -14.78 13.02 14.52
C ASP A 307 -13.59 13.38 13.60
N ASN A 308 -13.88 13.89 12.39
CA ASN A 308 -12.90 14.15 11.33
C ASN A 308 -13.11 15.53 10.67
N ASN A 309 -13.33 16.57 11.48
CA ASN A 309 -13.43 17.97 11.05
C ASN A 309 -14.48 18.25 9.95
N GLY A 310 -15.54 17.43 9.89
CA GLY A 310 -16.62 17.54 8.90
C GLY A 310 -16.37 16.79 7.59
N PHE A 311 -15.21 16.15 7.42
CA PHE A 311 -14.86 15.40 6.20
C PHE A 311 -15.49 14.01 6.18
N ASP A 312 -16.26 13.73 5.13
CA ASP A 312 -16.93 12.46 4.87
C ASP A 312 -16.27 11.71 3.70
N ARG A 313 -15.98 10.42 3.93
CA ARG A 313 -15.42 9.47 2.96
C ARG A 313 -16.35 8.25 2.75
N ALA A 314 -17.63 8.37 3.09
CA ALA A 314 -18.58 7.26 3.01
C ALA A 314 -19.08 6.93 1.60
N THR A 315 -18.81 7.80 0.61
CA THR A 315 -19.29 7.63 -0.77
C THR A 315 -18.21 7.95 -1.80
N THR A 316 -17.41 8.99 -1.58
CA THR A 316 -16.31 9.40 -2.46
C THR A 316 -15.00 8.72 -2.07
N GLY A 317 -14.13 8.45 -3.06
CA GLY A 317 -12.80 7.89 -2.81
C GLY A 317 -11.92 8.77 -1.91
N LEU A 318 -12.06 10.10 -2.07
CA LEU A 318 -11.49 11.16 -1.22
C LEU A 318 -12.48 11.57 -0.13
N ALA A 319 -11.98 11.96 1.04
CA ALA A 319 -12.79 12.58 2.08
C ALA A 319 -13.13 14.03 1.72
N THR A 320 -14.33 14.52 2.03
CA THR A 320 -14.76 15.88 1.68
C THR A 320 -15.83 16.44 2.64
N THR A 321 -15.86 17.76 2.79
CA THR A 321 -16.90 18.51 3.50
C THR A 321 -18.21 18.69 2.71
N ASP A 322 -18.20 18.47 1.39
CA ASP A 322 -19.40 18.49 0.53
C ASP A 322 -19.39 17.33 -0.47
N VAL A 323 -19.91 16.19 -0.02
CA VAL A 323 -20.05 14.95 -0.81
C VAL A 323 -20.81 15.19 -2.12
N ALA A 324 -21.86 16.01 -2.12
CA ALA A 324 -22.67 16.23 -3.31
C ALA A 324 -21.91 17.03 -4.38
N ARG A 325 -21.12 18.02 -3.95
CA ARG A 325 -20.25 18.82 -4.82
C ARG A 325 -19.08 18.00 -5.35
N MET A 326 -18.41 17.24 -4.49
CA MET A 326 -17.29 16.37 -4.87
C MET A 326 -17.72 15.31 -5.91
N LEU A 327 -18.86 14.65 -5.69
CA LEU A 327 -19.44 13.73 -6.68
C LEU A 327 -19.71 14.43 -8.02
N ALA A 328 -20.35 15.61 -8.00
CA ALA A 328 -20.66 16.34 -9.23
C ALA A 328 -19.41 16.74 -10.03
N PHE A 329 -18.29 17.03 -9.36
CA PHE A 329 -17.00 17.27 -10.01
C PHE A 329 -16.47 16.02 -10.71
N TRP A 330 -16.35 14.89 -10.01
CA TRP A 330 -15.78 13.65 -10.57
C TRP A 330 -16.67 13.02 -11.64
N GLU A 331 -18.00 13.05 -11.48
CA GLU A 331 -18.93 12.60 -12.53
C GLU A 331 -18.83 13.49 -13.79
N SER A 332 -18.52 14.78 -13.65
CA SER A 332 -18.26 15.68 -14.78
C SER A 332 -16.91 15.39 -15.48
N ASP A 333 -15.85 15.06 -14.73
CA ASP A 333 -14.58 14.65 -15.34
C ASP A 333 -14.68 13.31 -16.08
N LEU A 334 -15.37 12.33 -15.50
CA LEU A 334 -15.66 11.04 -16.16
C LEU A 334 -16.51 11.22 -17.42
N ALA A 335 -17.55 12.06 -17.37
CA ALA A 335 -18.34 12.39 -18.55
C ALA A 335 -17.52 13.10 -19.65
N ARG A 336 -16.53 13.93 -19.27
CA ARG A 336 -15.57 14.56 -20.21
C ARG A 336 -14.65 13.51 -20.85
N ARG A 337 -14.18 12.52 -20.09
CA ARG A 337 -13.43 11.36 -20.60
C ARG A 337 -14.27 10.45 -21.52
N GLY A 338 -15.58 10.65 -21.55
CA GLY A 338 -16.53 9.88 -22.37
C GLY A 338 -17.07 8.63 -21.68
N LEU A 339 -16.92 8.54 -20.36
CA LEU A 339 -17.23 7.39 -19.53
C LEU A 339 -18.57 7.56 -18.81
N ILE A 340 -19.22 6.44 -18.52
CA ILE A 340 -20.46 6.33 -17.74
C ILE A 340 -20.31 5.29 -16.62
N ARG A 341 -21.22 5.34 -15.63
CA ARG A 341 -21.16 4.45 -14.46
C ARG A 341 -21.22 2.97 -14.86
N GLU A 342 -21.96 2.66 -15.92
CA GLU A 342 -22.08 1.31 -16.47
C GLU A 342 -20.76 0.74 -17.00
N ASP A 343 -19.79 1.57 -17.40
CA ASP A 343 -18.46 1.10 -17.86
C ASP A 343 -17.65 0.45 -16.72
N PHE A 344 -18.03 0.72 -15.47
CA PHE A 344 -17.35 0.22 -14.27
C PHE A 344 -18.18 -0.82 -13.50
N ALA A 345 -19.32 -1.27 -14.03
CA ALA A 345 -20.26 -2.16 -13.32
C ALA A 345 -19.65 -3.50 -12.87
N ASP A 346 -18.65 -3.99 -13.60
CA ASP A 346 -17.91 -5.23 -13.30
C ASP A 346 -16.51 -4.96 -12.68
N SER A 347 -16.23 -3.72 -12.24
CA SER A 347 -14.94 -3.37 -11.62
C SER A 347 -14.83 -3.93 -10.21
N VAL A 348 -13.66 -4.50 -9.89
CA VAL A 348 -13.33 -4.94 -8.52
C VAL A 348 -13.20 -3.71 -7.61
N PRO A 349 -13.76 -3.74 -6.39
CA PRO A 349 -13.56 -2.68 -5.40
C PRO A 349 -12.09 -2.39 -5.09
N PHE A 350 -11.80 -1.12 -4.78
CA PHE A 350 -10.48 -0.70 -4.36
C PHE A 350 -10.18 -1.18 -2.93
N GLY A 351 -8.99 -1.74 -2.76
CA GLY A 351 -8.50 -2.29 -1.50
C GLY A 351 -7.37 -3.30 -1.70
N GLY A 352 -7.37 -4.03 -2.82
CA GLY A 352 -6.45 -5.16 -3.02
C GLY A 352 -6.60 -6.16 -1.86
N PRO A 353 -5.51 -6.58 -1.21
CA PRO A 353 -5.58 -7.48 -0.05
C PRO A 353 -6.48 -6.98 1.09
N LEU A 354 -6.69 -5.67 1.25
CA LEU A 354 -7.64 -5.13 2.24
C LEU A 354 -9.09 -5.50 1.91
N TYR A 355 -9.46 -5.47 0.63
CA TYR A 355 -10.78 -5.90 0.18
C TYR A 355 -10.91 -7.42 0.24
N ASP A 356 -9.88 -8.14 -0.21
CA ASP A 356 -9.82 -9.61 -0.14
C ASP A 356 -9.95 -10.12 1.30
N GLN A 357 -9.46 -9.36 2.29
CA GLN A 357 -9.68 -9.62 3.72
C GLN A 357 -11.13 -9.40 4.16
N LEU A 358 -11.78 -8.31 3.73
CA LEU A 358 -13.18 -8.06 4.07
C LEU A 358 -14.12 -9.13 3.51
N THR A 359 -13.87 -9.61 2.29
CA THR A 359 -14.73 -10.62 1.62
C THR A 359 -14.27 -12.06 1.83
N TYR A 360 -13.33 -12.32 2.73
CA TYR A 360 -12.83 -13.67 2.98
C TYR A 360 -13.90 -14.54 3.67
N GLU A 361 -14.23 -15.70 3.09
CA GLU A 361 -15.12 -16.69 3.72
C GLU A 361 -14.28 -17.70 4.54
N PRO A 362 -14.41 -17.74 5.88
CA PRO A 362 -13.58 -18.61 6.69
C PRO A 362 -13.95 -20.09 6.58
N SER A 363 -12.92 -20.94 6.49
CA SER A 363 -13.05 -22.40 6.51
C SER A 363 -12.73 -22.96 7.90
N ALA A 364 -12.95 -24.25 8.13
CA ALA A 364 -12.63 -24.88 9.41
C ALA A 364 -11.11 -24.93 9.64
N CYS A 365 -10.67 -24.59 10.86
CA CYS A 365 -9.27 -24.63 11.26
C CYS A 365 -8.65 -26.02 11.07
N THR A 366 -7.39 -26.06 10.63
CA THR A 366 -6.57 -27.28 10.57
C THR A 366 -5.57 -27.32 11.73
N ASP A 367 -4.77 -28.39 11.83
CA ASP A 367 -3.54 -28.48 12.63
C ASP A 367 -3.62 -28.12 14.13
N GLY A 368 -4.82 -28.06 14.70
CA GLY A 368 -5.07 -27.67 16.09
C GLY A 368 -5.15 -26.17 16.33
N GLU A 369 -5.35 -25.36 15.28
CA GLU A 369 -5.62 -23.93 15.44
C GLU A 369 -6.97 -23.67 16.12
N GLY A 370 -7.03 -22.61 16.93
CA GLY A 370 -8.19 -22.27 17.76
C GLY A 370 -7.80 -21.97 19.21
N VAL A 371 -8.75 -22.16 20.13
CA VAL A 371 -8.51 -22.08 21.59
C VAL A 371 -8.81 -23.43 22.25
N ASP A 372 -7.83 -23.99 22.94
CA ASP A 372 -7.94 -25.29 23.61
C ASP A 372 -8.63 -25.22 24.99
N ALA A 373 -8.86 -26.40 25.60
CA ALA A 373 -9.51 -26.53 26.90
C ALA A 373 -8.71 -25.95 28.08
N ASP A 374 -7.40 -25.70 27.93
CA ASP A 374 -6.57 -24.99 28.90
C ASP A 374 -6.56 -23.47 28.65
N GLY A 375 -7.26 -22.99 27.61
CA GLY A 375 -7.37 -21.60 27.20
C GLY A 375 -6.21 -21.09 26.35
N VAL A 376 -5.44 -21.97 25.72
CA VAL A 376 -4.29 -21.63 24.88
C VAL A 376 -4.76 -21.35 23.45
N VAL A 377 -4.46 -20.17 22.94
CA VAL A 377 -4.72 -19.74 21.56
C VAL A 377 -3.56 -20.19 20.69
N THR A 378 -3.86 -21.03 19.69
CA THR A 378 -2.89 -21.61 18.76
C THR A 378 -3.24 -21.21 17.32
N TRP A 379 -2.22 -20.78 16.57
CA TRP A 379 -2.24 -20.62 15.13
C TRP A 379 -0.91 -21.08 14.49
N SER A 380 -0.91 -21.23 13.18
CA SER A 380 0.24 -21.42 12.29
C SER A 380 0.40 -20.21 11.35
N GLY A 381 1.47 -20.17 10.55
CA GLY A 381 1.70 -19.08 9.59
C GLY A 381 2.52 -17.89 10.09
N GLY A 382 2.97 -17.86 11.35
CA GLY A 382 4.03 -16.95 11.83
C GLY A 382 3.72 -16.15 13.09
N ALA A 383 4.43 -15.03 13.26
CA ALA A 383 4.20 -14.09 14.37
C ALA A 383 3.09 -13.09 14.04
N ALA A 384 2.38 -12.62 15.07
CA ALA A 384 1.19 -11.77 14.96
C ALA A 384 1.35 -10.43 15.66
N ARG A 385 0.65 -9.40 15.18
CA ARG A 385 0.41 -8.13 15.89
C ARG A 385 -1.02 -7.94 16.35
N TYR A 386 -1.99 -8.60 15.70
CA TYR A 386 -3.39 -8.57 16.13
C TYR A 386 -3.94 -9.99 16.19
N VAL A 387 -4.59 -10.30 17.31
CA VAL A 387 -5.24 -11.60 17.55
C VAL A 387 -6.67 -11.36 17.98
N TYR A 388 -7.61 -11.91 17.22
CA TYR A 388 -9.04 -11.79 17.46
C TYR A 388 -9.66 -13.17 17.71
N VAL A 389 -10.62 -13.20 18.62
CA VAL A 389 -11.60 -14.28 18.72
C VAL A 389 -12.98 -13.66 18.61
N LEU A 390 -13.72 -14.09 17.59
CA LEU A 390 -14.99 -13.50 17.16
C LEU A 390 -16.10 -14.57 17.17
N GLY A 391 -17.35 -14.12 17.09
CA GLY A 391 -18.49 -14.98 16.78
C GLY A 391 -18.29 -15.66 15.42
N PRO A 392 -18.89 -16.85 15.21
CA PRO A 392 -18.67 -17.64 13.98
C PRO A 392 -19.24 -16.99 12.72
N GLU A 393 -20.15 -16.02 12.87
CA GLU A 393 -20.78 -15.23 11.80
C GLU A 393 -20.35 -13.75 11.85
N SER A 394 -19.25 -13.44 12.56
CA SER A 394 -18.68 -12.08 12.61
C SER A 394 -18.17 -11.66 11.24
N ASP A 395 -18.33 -10.38 10.91
CA ASP A 395 -17.60 -9.75 9.81
C ASP A 395 -16.07 -9.87 10.07
N ASN A 396 -15.30 -9.86 8.98
CA ASN A 396 -13.84 -9.84 9.03
C ASN A 396 -13.33 -8.49 9.58
N PRO A 397 -12.37 -8.47 10.53
CA PRO A 397 -11.64 -7.26 10.88
C PRO A 397 -10.96 -6.64 9.65
N GLY A 398 -11.08 -5.32 9.52
CA GLY A 398 -10.51 -4.53 8.43
C GLY A 398 -9.73 -3.31 8.94
N VAL A 399 -9.62 -2.28 8.10
CA VAL A 399 -8.83 -1.08 8.40
C VAL A 399 -9.50 -0.21 9.48
N PRO A 400 -8.75 0.25 10.50
CA PRO A 400 -9.25 1.22 11.47
C PRO A 400 -9.73 2.54 10.84
N PRO A 401 -10.63 3.29 11.49
CA PRO A 401 -11.14 3.13 12.85
C PRO A 401 -12.54 2.50 12.93
N ASN A 402 -13.11 2.07 11.80
CA ASN A 402 -14.53 1.70 11.70
C ASN A 402 -14.78 0.26 11.21
N LEU A 403 -13.74 -0.48 10.83
CA LEU A 403 -13.82 -1.87 10.37
C LEU A 403 -12.99 -2.84 11.22
N ASP A 404 -12.13 -2.32 12.10
CA ASP A 404 -11.15 -3.10 12.87
C ASP A 404 -11.74 -3.73 14.14
N LEU A 405 -12.99 -3.40 14.51
CA LEU A 405 -13.69 -4.02 15.64
C LEU A 405 -15.11 -4.45 15.20
N PRO A 406 -15.23 -5.59 14.50
CA PRO A 406 -16.53 -6.07 14.02
C PRO A 406 -17.48 -6.45 15.16
N ALA A 407 -18.78 -6.47 14.84
CA ALA A 407 -19.80 -6.96 15.76
C ALA A 407 -19.53 -8.40 16.19
N ASP A 408 -19.94 -8.77 17.40
CA ASP A 408 -19.65 -10.06 18.01
C ASP A 408 -18.15 -10.41 18.15
N THR A 409 -17.25 -9.41 18.19
CA THR A 409 -15.91 -9.59 18.77
C THR A 409 -16.03 -10.03 20.24
N LEU A 410 -15.38 -11.14 20.63
CA LEU A 410 -15.29 -11.58 22.04
C LEU A 410 -14.01 -11.06 22.70
N TRP A 411 -12.92 -11.07 21.94
CA TRP A 411 -11.58 -10.68 22.40
C TRP A 411 -10.74 -10.14 21.24
N ARG A 412 -9.98 -9.08 21.51
CA ARG A 412 -8.95 -8.54 20.62
C ARG A 412 -7.71 -8.17 21.43
N LEU A 413 -6.56 -8.63 20.96
CA LEU A 413 -5.23 -8.30 21.49
C LEU A 413 -4.42 -7.58 20.42
N ASP A 414 -3.85 -6.43 20.79
CA ASP A 414 -2.99 -5.61 19.94
C ASP A 414 -1.58 -5.60 20.52
N VAL A 415 -0.58 -5.82 19.68
CA VAL A 415 0.85 -5.71 20.02
C VAL A 415 1.32 -4.29 19.71
N GLU A 416 2.00 -3.66 20.67
CA GLU A 416 2.60 -2.34 20.48
C GLU A 416 3.49 -2.34 19.23
N TRP A 417 3.35 -1.33 18.36
CA TRP A 417 4.09 -1.28 17.09
C TRP A 417 5.62 -1.32 17.29
N THR A 418 6.10 -0.71 18.39
CA THR A 418 7.52 -0.75 18.81
C THR A 418 7.97 -2.08 19.43
N ALA A 419 7.03 -2.97 19.79
CA ALA A 419 7.34 -4.28 20.33
C ALA A 419 7.50 -5.32 19.20
N PRO A 420 8.24 -6.42 19.44
CA PRO A 420 8.26 -7.58 18.55
C PRO A 420 6.86 -8.20 18.44
N ALA A 421 6.49 -8.66 17.24
CA ALA A 421 5.30 -9.47 17.02
C ALA A 421 5.33 -10.76 17.89
N ILE A 422 4.17 -11.19 18.37
CA ILE A 422 4.04 -12.31 19.31
C ILE A 422 3.87 -13.65 18.59
N SER A 423 4.35 -14.72 19.20
CA SER A 423 4.17 -16.09 18.69
C SER A 423 2.89 -16.75 19.21
N SER A 424 2.46 -17.78 18.49
CA SER A 424 1.41 -18.74 18.87
C SER A 424 1.63 -19.36 20.26
N GLY A 425 0.55 -19.73 20.96
CA GLY A 425 0.59 -20.34 22.30
C GLY A 425 0.34 -19.38 23.47
N LEU A 426 -0.30 -18.24 23.23
CA LEU A 426 -0.73 -17.30 24.27
C LEU A 426 -2.01 -17.75 24.98
N ARG A 427 -2.41 -17.11 26.08
CA ARG A 427 -3.66 -17.40 26.80
C ARG A 427 -4.78 -16.44 26.41
N TYR A 428 -5.96 -17.00 26.12
CA TYR A 428 -7.17 -16.23 25.82
C TYR A 428 -7.55 -15.31 26.98
N GLY A 429 -7.65 -14.00 26.71
CA GLY A 429 -7.90 -12.98 27.73
C GLY A 429 -6.67 -12.53 28.54
N GLU A 430 -5.47 -12.97 28.18
CA GLU A 430 -4.20 -12.48 28.77
C GLU A 430 -3.42 -11.66 27.74
N ALA A 431 -2.86 -10.52 28.18
CA ALA A 431 -1.96 -9.70 27.38
C ALA A 431 -0.50 -9.90 27.86
N PRO A 432 0.42 -10.37 27.00
CA PRO A 432 1.84 -10.47 27.35
C PRO A 432 2.53 -9.09 27.39
N ASP A 433 3.75 -9.03 27.92
CA ASP A 433 4.58 -7.82 27.89
C ASP A 433 4.74 -7.31 26.44
N GLY A 434 4.41 -6.04 26.19
CA GLY A 434 4.44 -5.43 24.85
C GLY A 434 3.14 -5.57 24.05
N ALA A 435 2.07 -6.10 24.66
CA ALA A 435 0.73 -6.14 24.07
C ALA A 435 -0.34 -5.65 25.06
N ALA A 436 -1.51 -5.28 24.54
CA ALA A 436 -2.66 -4.83 25.30
C ALA A 436 -3.95 -5.48 24.78
N GLN A 437 -4.88 -5.79 25.68
CA GLN A 437 -6.22 -6.20 25.28
C GLN A 437 -7.00 -4.96 24.80
N ALA A 438 -7.18 -4.84 23.50
CA ALA A 438 -7.99 -3.79 22.89
C ALA A 438 -9.50 -4.05 23.08
N PHE A 439 -9.93 -5.31 23.11
CA PHE A 439 -11.32 -5.66 23.42
C PHE A 439 -11.44 -6.90 24.34
N PRO A 440 -12.33 -6.87 25.36
CA PRO A 440 -13.03 -5.69 25.87
C PRO A 440 -12.05 -4.70 26.52
N GLU A 441 -12.32 -3.40 26.46
CA GLU A 441 -11.48 -2.34 27.05
C GLU A 441 -11.17 -2.56 28.56
N ALA A 442 -12.06 -3.25 29.27
CA ALA A 442 -11.89 -3.57 30.68
C ALA A 442 -12.53 -4.91 31.05
N GLY A 443 -11.82 -5.68 31.90
CA GLY A 443 -12.26 -6.99 32.38
C GLY A 443 -11.73 -8.14 31.52
N ALA A 444 -12.15 -9.36 31.86
CA ALA A 444 -11.88 -10.54 31.04
C ALA A 444 -12.88 -10.58 29.86
N PRO A 445 -12.49 -11.13 28.69
CA PRO A 445 -13.41 -11.40 27.60
C PRO A 445 -14.47 -12.42 28.00
N SER A 446 -15.54 -12.52 27.21
CA SER A 446 -16.58 -13.54 27.41
C SER A 446 -15.96 -14.95 27.36
N PRO A 447 -16.30 -15.85 28.29
CA PRO A 447 -15.76 -17.21 28.28
C PRO A 447 -16.31 -17.98 27.06
N LEU A 448 -15.42 -18.73 26.40
CA LEU A 448 -15.82 -19.64 25.33
C LEU A 448 -16.61 -20.82 25.91
N VAL A 449 -17.58 -21.32 25.14
CA VAL A 449 -18.45 -22.44 25.53
C VAL A 449 -17.98 -23.71 24.81
N PRO A 450 -17.59 -24.77 25.54
CA PRO A 450 -17.19 -26.04 24.94
C PRO A 450 -18.23 -26.61 23.97
N GLY A 451 -17.79 -26.88 22.74
CA GLY A 451 -18.62 -27.37 21.64
C GLY A 451 -19.32 -26.28 20.81
N GLU A 452 -19.16 -24.99 21.12
CA GLU A 452 -19.55 -23.89 20.23
C GLU A 452 -18.43 -23.55 19.24
N VAL A 453 -18.81 -23.02 18.08
CA VAL A 453 -17.91 -22.60 17.00
C VAL A 453 -17.62 -21.10 17.15
N TYR A 454 -16.36 -20.73 16.97
CA TYR A 454 -15.87 -19.35 17.01
C TYR A 454 -14.91 -19.11 15.84
N TYR A 455 -14.68 -17.85 15.51
CA TYR A 455 -13.78 -17.44 14.45
C TYR A 455 -12.45 -16.93 15.05
N LEU A 456 -11.35 -17.61 14.74
CA LEU A 456 -9.99 -17.14 15.00
C LEU A 456 -9.50 -16.32 13.79
N TYR A 457 -9.14 -15.07 14.02
CA TYR A 457 -8.59 -14.16 13.02
C TYR A 457 -7.28 -13.58 13.55
N VAL A 458 -6.18 -13.82 12.84
CA VAL A 458 -4.82 -13.45 13.28
C VAL A 458 -4.12 -12.71 12.14
N LEU A 459 -3.48 -11.60 12.48
CA LEU A 459 -2.80 -10.70 11.55
C LEU A 459 -1.33 -10.52 11.95
N ALA A 460 -0.41 -10.62 10.99
CA ALA A 460 0.96 -10.15 11.14
C ALA A 460 1.00 -8.63 11.25
N ASP A 461 0.13 -7.95 10.50
CA ASP A 461 -0.21 -6.53 10.63
C ASP A 461 -1.59 -6.27 9.96
N ILE A 462 -2.16 -5.06 10.06
CA ILE A 462 -3.55 -4.71 9.68
C ILE A 462 -3.99 -5.20 8.28
N TYR A 463 -3.06 -5.38 7.34
CA TYR A 463 -3.35 -5.85 5.98
C TYR A 463 -2.78 -7.24 5.64
N GLN A 464 -2.19 -7.95 6.61
CA GLN A 464 -1.45 -9.20 6.40
C GLN A 464 -2.01 -10.35 7.26
N PRO A 465 -2.90 -11.19 6.72
CA PRO A 465 -3.48 -12.29 7.46
C PRO A 465 -2.51 -13.46 7.66
N VAL A 466 -2.52 -14.02 8.87
CA VAL A 466 -1.71 -15.19 9.28
C VAL A 466 -2.57 -16.45 9.37
N THR A 467 -3.68 -16.40 10.10
CA THR A 467 -4.75 -17.41 10.00
C THR A 467 -6.12 -16.75 10.11
N ARG A 468 -7.11 -17.36 9.47
CA ARG A 468 -8.51 -16.92 9.40
C ARG A 468 -9.39 -18.17 9.29
N CYS A 469 -9.79 -18.74 10.43
CA CYS A 469 -10.50 -20.02 10.42
C CYS A 469 -11.50 -20.19 11.57
N LEU A 470 -12.50 -21.05 11.34
CA LEU A 470 -13.51 -21.44 12.33
C LEU A 470 -13.02 -22.63 13.16
N PHE A 471 -12.92 -22.46 14.48
CA PHE A 471 -12.59 -23.52 15.43
C PHE A 471 -13.79 -23.86 16.32
N THR A 472 -13.78 -25.05 16.93
CA THR A 472 -14.71 -25.41 18.01
C THR A 472 -13.96 -25.34 19.33
N ALA A 473 -14.48 -24.62 20.32
CA ALA A 473 -13.85 -24.57 21.65
C ALA A 473 -13.98 -25.92 22.38
N GLU A 474 -12.94 -26.32 23.13
CA GLU A 474 -12.87 -27.62 23.84
C GLU A 474 -13.28 -27.58 25.33
#